data_AF-A0A530Z6Y2-F1
#
_entry.id   AF-A0A530Z6Y2-F1
#
_cell.length_a   1.000
_cell.length_b   1.000
_cell.length_c   1.000
_cell.angle_alpha   90.00
_cell.angle_beta   90.00
_cell.angle_gamma   90.00
#
_symmetry.space_group_name_H-M   'P 1'
#
loop_
_entity.id
_entity.type
_entity.pdbx_description
1 polymer ?
#
loop_
_entity_poly.entity_id
_entity_poly.type
_entity_poly.pdbx_seq_one_letter_code
_entity_poly.pdbx_strand_id
1 'polypeptide(L)'
;MAEADIKISELRHLTNSLFDCLEGQGVDGIHVRQSQYWKVYFADAFEVGPPTLVMGDVYDDLNDMRAEVHGTNDDTTLWHAFMHLSGLINIVAYAAENGDLAKRVAMEKHP
;
A
#
# COMPACT_ATOMS: atom_id res chain seq x y z
N MET A 1 -17.73 22.47 -13.62
CA MET A 1 -17.84 21.05 -13.23
C MET A 1 -18.57 21.02 -11.91
N ALA A 2 -19.49 20.07 -11.68
CA ALA A 2 -20.07 19.90 -10.35
C ALA A 2 -18.96 19.42 -9.40
N GLU A 3 -18.76 20.11 -8.29
CA GLU A 3 -17.89 19.61 -7.21
C GLU A 3 -18.54 18.36 -6.62
N ALA A 4 -17.76 17.29 -6.49
CA ALA A 4 -18.22 16.03 -5.93
C ALA A 4 -17.17 15.53 -4.93
N ASP A 5 -17.62 15.24 -3.71
CA ASP A 5 -16.76 14.72 -2.65
C ASP A 5 -16.58 13.21 -2.80
N ILE A 6 -15.35 12.73 -2.56
CA ILE A 6 -15.07 11.31 -2.40
C ILE A 6 -15.26 10.96 -0.92
N LYS A 7 -16.15 10.01 -0.62
CA LYS A 7 -16.41 9.61 0.76
C LYS A 7 -15.30 8.71 1.30
N ILE A 8 -14.75 9.03 2.48
CA ILE A 8 -13.77 8.17 3.17
C ILE A 8 -14.29 6.75 3.37
N SER A 9 -15.59 6.58 3.65
CA SER A 9 -16.23 5.27 3.79
C SER A 9 -16.21 4.45 2.50
N GLU A 10 -16.33 5.11 1.35
CA GLU A 10 -16.27 4.46 0.04
C GLU A 10 -14.83 4.00 -0.27
N LEU A 11 -13.84 4.86 -0.03
CA LEU A 11 -12.43 4.50 -0.18
C LEU A 11 -12.06 3.30 0.70
N ARG A 12 -12.48 3.30 1.97
CA ARG A 12 -12.28 2.16 2.88
C ARG A 12 -12.91 0.88 2.33
N HIS A 13 -14.16 0.97 1.85
CA HIS A 13 -14.86 -0.19 1.33
C HIS A 13 -14.15 -0.79 0.11
N LEU A 14 -13.77 0.05 -0.85
CA LEU A 14 -13.06 -0.38 -2.06
C LEU A 14 -11.71 -1.01 -1.72
N THR A 15 -10.94 -0.40 -0.82
CA THR A 15 -9.64 -0.95 -0.37
C THR A 15 -9.82 -2.32 0.28
N ASN A 16 -10.80 -2.47 1.18
CA ASN A 16 -11.08 -3.77 1.81
C ASN A 16 -11.47 -4.81 0.76
N SER A 17 -12.36 -4.48 -0.18
CA SER A 17 -12.78 -5.41 -1.24
C SER A 17 -11.63 -5.83 -2.16
N LEU A 18 -10.65 -4.97 -2.40
CA LEU A 18 -9.43 -5.34 -3.13
C LEU A 18 -8.60 -6.37 -2.35
N PHE A 19 -8.40 -6.17 -1.05
CA PHE A 19 -7.68 -7.14 -0.21
C PHE A 19 -8.45 -8.44 -0.04
N ASP A 20 -9.77 -8.39 0.16
CA ASP A 20 -10.64 -9.58 0.20
C ASP A 20 -10.52 -10.41 -1.09
N CYS A 21 -10.37 -9.75 -2.25
CA CYS A 21 -10.16 -10.43 -3.54
C CYS A 21 -8.82 -11.17 -3.58
N LEU A 22 -7.73 -10.55 -3.09
CA LEU A 22 -6.42 -11.19 -3.01
C LEU A 22 -6.46 -12.40 -2.05
N GLU A 23 -7.02 -12.20 -0.86
CA GLU A 23 -7.16 -13.26 0.13
C GLU A 23 -8.03 -14.42 -0.38
N GLY A 24 -9.12 -14.11 -1.10
CA GLY A 24 -9.98 -15.10 -1.77
C GLY A 24 -9.25 -15.92 -2.84
N GLN A 25 -8.15 -15.42 -3.40
CA GLN A 25 -7.26 -16.15 -4.32
C GLN A 25 -6.17 -16.95 -3.60
N GLY A 26 -6.19 -16.98 -2.26
CA GLY A 26 -5.22 -17.65 -1.41
C GLY A 26 -3.93 -16.86 -1.20
N VAL A 27 -3.89 -15.58 -1.57
CA VAL A 27 -2.76 -14.68 -1.33
C VAL A 27 -2.81 -14.22 0.13
N ASP A 28 -1.69 -14.31 0.85
CA ASP A 28 -1.60 -13.85 2.24
C ASP A 28 -0.35 -13.03 2.54
N GLY A 29 0.44 -12.74 1.51
CA GLY A 29 1.62 -11.90 1.61
C GLY A 29 2.18 -11.49 0.26
N ILE A 30 3.29 -10.79 0.32
CA ILE A 30 4.06 -10.31 -0.83
C ILE A 30 5.51 -10.77 -0.66
N HIS A 31 6.15 -11.22 -1.74
CA HIS A 31 7.57 -11.54 -1.74
C HIS A 31 8.40 -10.26 -1.90
N VAL A 32 8.99 -9.79 -0.82
CA VAL A 32 9.84 -8.59 -0.83
C VAL A 32 11.29 -9.01 -1.07
N ARG A 33 11.74 -8.95 -2.33
CA ARG A 33 13.13 -9.28 -2.72
C ARG A 33 14.12 -8.21 -2.26
N GLN A 34 13.67 -6.95 -2.24
CA GLN A 34 14.38 -5.78 -1.74
C GLN A 34 13.40 -4.92 -0.95
N SER A 35 13.79 -4.47 0.24
CA SER A 35 12.91 -3.63 1.08
C SER A 35 12.90 -2.18 0.63
N GLN A 36 14.03 -1.70 0.08
CA GLN A 36 14.16 -0.34 -0.42
C GLN A 36 13.53 -0.19 -1.81
N TYR A 37 12.82 0.90 -2.01
CA TYR A 37 12.18 1.23 -3.28
C TYR A 37 12.15 2.74 -3.53
N TRP A 38 12.06 3.14 -4.79
CA TRP A 38 11.87 4.55 -5.16
C TRP A 38 10.37 4.85 -5.22
N LYS A 39 9.97 5.94 -4.59
CA LYS A 39 8.63 6.51 -4.67
C LYS A 39 8.68 7.80 -5.47
N VAL A 40 7.71 7.94 -6.37
CA VAL A 40 7.37 9.20 -7.02
C VAL A 40 6.19 9.78 -6.26
N TYR A 41 6.32 11.02 -5.78
CA TYR A 41 5.18 11.69 -5.16
C TYR A 41 4.11 11.98 -6.20
N PHE A 42 2.85 11.71 -5.85
CA PHE A 42 1.73 11.88 -6.78
C PHE A 42 1.53 13.35 -7.20
N ALA A 43 1.87 14.30 -6.33
CA ALA A 43 1.88 15.73 -6.67
C ALA A 43 2.78 16.00 -7.89
N ASP A 44 3.94 15.37 -7.92
CA ASP A 44 4.94 15.51 -8.98
C ASP A 44 4.53 14.77 -10.27
N ALA A 45 3.58 13.82 -10.20
CA ALA A 45 3.18 13.01 -11.35
C ALA A 45 2.50 13.82 -12.47
N PHE A 46 2.00 15.03 -12.16
CA PHE A 46 1.36 15.93 -13.12
C PHE A 46 2.20 17.18 -13.42
N GLU A 47 3.39 17.31 -12.83
CA GLU A 47 4.26 18.44 -13.09
C GLU A 47 5.02 18.28 -14.41
N VAL A 48 5.31 19.41 -15.07
CA VAL A 48 6.11 19.42 -16.30
C VAL A 48 7.59 19.34 -15.91
N GLY A 49 8.07 18.12 -15.66
CA GLY A 49 9.46 17.85 -15.27
C GLY A 49 9.67 16.38 -14.85
N PRO A 50 10.92 15.95 -14.63
CA PRO A 50 11.16 14.66 -13.99
C PRO A 50 10.63 14.71 -12.55
N PRO A 51 9.91 13.68 -12.09
CA PRO A 51 9.39 13.66 -10.72
C PRO A 51 10.52 13.62 -9.69
N THR A 52 10.24 14.12 -8.48
CA THR A 52 11.16 13.92 -7.35
C THR A 52 11.13 12.46 -6.96
N LEU A 53 12.30 11.82 -7.06
CA LEU A 53 12.50 10.47 -6.59
C LEU A 53 12.92 10.51 -5.12
N VAL A 54 12.16 9.83 -4.27
CA VAL A 54 12.56 9.58 -2.87
C VAL A 54 12.68 8.10 -2.62
N MET A 55 13.54 7.71 -1.69
CA MET A 55 13.72 6.32 -1.30
C MET A 55 12.84 6.03 -0.09
N GLY A 56 12.05 4.96 -0.16
CA GLY A 56 11.30 4.38 0.94
C GLY A 56 11.80 2.97 1.26
N ASP A 57 11.41 2.43 2.42
CA ASP A 57 11.67 1.06 2.82
C ASP A 57 10.37 0.42 3.33
N VAL A 58 10.03 -0.76 2.80
CA VAL A 58 8.79 -1.48 3.13
C VAL A 58 8.66 -1.77 4.63
N TYR A 59 9.77 -2.07 5.30
CA TYR A 59 9.73 -2.40 6.72
C TYR A 59 9.56 -1.14 7.58
N ASP A 60 10.18 -0.03 7.17
CA ASP A 60 9.96 1.27 7.82
C ASP A 60 8.50 1.69 7.65
N ASP A 61 7.94 1.62 6.43
CA ASP A 61 6.53 1.91 6.19
C ASP A 61 5.58 1.04 7.04
N LEU A 62 5.87 -0.26 7.17
CA LEU A 62 5.06 -1.16 8.01
C LEU A 62 5.15 -0.80 9.50
N ASN A 63 6.34 -0.44 9.97
CA ASN A 63 6.56 -0.10 11.37
C ASN A 63 5.90 1.24 11.72
N ASP A 64 6.08 2.25 10.86
CA ASP A 64 5.53 3.58 11.03
C ASP A 64 4.00 3.54 10.92
N MET A 65 3.44 2.81 9.94
CA MET A 65 1.99 2.61 9.86
C MET A 65 1.39 2.02 11.14
N ARG A 66 2.04 1.02 11.74
CA ARG A 66 1.57 0.41 12.99
C ARG A 66 1.63 1.39 14.16
N ALA A 67 2.64 2.24 14.21
CA ALA A 67 2.81 3.23 15.26
C ALA A 67 1.78 4.37 15.12
N GLU A 68 1.62 4.89 13.90
CA GLU A 68 0.86 6.11 13.63
C GLU A 68 -0.64 5.87 13.60
N VAL A 69 -1.13 4.73 13.09
CA VAL A 69 -2.57 4.44 13.03
C VAL A 69 -3.24 4.34 14.40
N HIS A 70 -2.45 4.04 15.44
CA HIS A 70 -2.91 3.95 16.83
C HIS A 70 -2.47 5.15 17.67
N GLY A 71 -1.75 6.10 17.08
CA GLY A 71 -1.22 7.28 17.73
C GLY A 71 -2.23 8.41 17.91
N THR A 72 -1.72 9.56 18.38
CA THR A 72 -2.51 10.80 18.42
C THR A 72 -2.57 11.40 17.02
N ASN A 73 -3.78 11.54 16.48
CA ASN A 73 -3.99 11.93 15.09
C ASN A 73 -4.11 13.46 14.97
N ASP A 74 -2.99 14.13 14.72
CA ASP A 74 -3.00 15.47 14.12
C ASP A 74 -2.86 15.38 12.59
N ASP A 75 -3.09 16.50 11.89
CA ASP A 75 -3.06 16.54 10.42
C ASP A 75 -1.70 16.13 9.85
N THR A 76 -0.60 16.40 10.57
CA THR A 76 0.76 16.06 10.12
C THR A 76 0.98 14.55 10.19
N THR A 77 0.56 13.93 11.30
CA THR A 77 0.64 12.47 11.52
C THR A 77 -0.26 11.73 10.54
N LEU A 78 -1.44 12.26 10.24
CA LEU A 78 -2.36 11.69 9.24
C LEU A 78 -1.75 11.72 7.83
N TRP A 79 -1.19 12.86 7.42
CA TRP A 79 -0.51 12.96 6.13
C TRP A 79 0.63 11.93 6.03
N HIS A 80 1.46 11.84 7.05
CA HIS A 80 2.62 10.94 7.06
C HIS A 80 2.19 9.46 6.97
N ALA A 81 1.19 9.05 7.76
CA ALA A 81 0.62 7.71 7.69
C ALA A 81 0.07 7.39 6.29
N PHE A 82 -0.64 8.32 5.64
CA PHE A 82 -1.11 8.10 4.27
C PHE A 82 0.05 7.96 3.27
N MET A 83 1.20 8.59 3.51
CA MET A 83 2.39 8.41 2.68
C MET A 83 2.97 7.01 2.81
N HIS A 84 3.08 6.47 4.03
CA HIS A 84 3.52 5.08 4.24
C HIS A 84 2.52 4.08 3.63
N LEU A 85 1.22 4.28 3.86
CA LEU A 85 0.18 3.43 3.26
C LEU A 85 0.26 3.41 1.73
N SER A 86 0.45 4.58 1.09
CA SER A 86 0.63 4.67 -0.36
C SER A 86 1.85 3.87 -0.84
N GLY A 87 2.94 3.87 -0.08
CA GLY A 87 4.12 3.04 -0.34
C GLY A 87 3.78 1.55 -0.36
N LEU A 88 3.13 1.08 0.70
CA LEU A 88 2.70 -0.32 0.83
C LEU A 88 1.75 -0.75 -0.29
N ILE A 89 0.79 0.10 -0.67
CA ILE A 89 -0.14 -0.19 -1.78
C ILE A 89 0.60 -0.31 -3.12
N ASN A 90 1.57 0.58 -3.39
CA ASN A 90 2.38 0.50 -4.61
C ASN A 90 3.18 -0.80 -4.68
N ILE A 91 3.68 -1.29 -3.54
CA ILE A 91 4.39 -2.56 -3.47
C ILE A 91 3.46 -3.75 -3.73
N VAL A 92 2.23 -3.72 -3.21
CA VAL A 92 1.21 -4.74 -3.54
C VAL A 92 0.91 -4.73 -5.04
N ALA A 93 0.73 -3.55 -5.65
CA ALA A 93 0.48 -3.42 -7.07
C ALA A 93 1.65 -3.96 -7.92
N TYR A 94 2.88 -3.59 -7.57
CA TYR A 94 4.09 -4.10 -8.22
C TYR A 94 4.21 -5.62 -8.11
N ALA A 95 3.93 -6.19 -6.92
CA ALA A 95 3.96 -7.64 -6.72
C ALA A 95 2.89 -8.36 -7.56
N ALA A 96 1.69 -7.79 -7.67
CA ALA A 96 0.62 -8.31 -8.51
C ALA A 96 1.00 -8.32 -9.99
N GLU A 97 1.66 -7.26 -10.48
CA GLU A 97 2.15 -7.16 -11.85
C GLU A 97 3.25 -8.18 -12.16
N ASN A 98 4.15 -8.44 -11.20
CA ASN A 98 5.35 -9.27 -11.40
C ASN A 98 5.19 -10.74 -10.98
N GLY A 99 4.01 -11.14 -10.48
CA GLY A 99 3.77 -12.50 -9.99
C GLY A 99 4.44 -12.83 -8.66
N ASP A 100 4.77 -11.82 -7.86
CA ASP A 100 5.44 -11.92 -6.55
C ASP A 100 4.44 -11.95 -5.37
N LEU A 101 3.17 -12.27 -5.63
CA LEU A 101 2.17 -12.49 -4.58
C LEU A 101 2.41 -13.85 -3.91
N ALA A 102 2.58 -13.84 -2.58
CA ALA A 102 2.75 -15.03 -1.78
C ALA A 102 1.40 -15.72 -1.58
N LYS A 103 1.27 -16.97 -2.02
CA LYS A 103 0.10 -17.79 -1.75
C LYS A 103 0.37 -18.72 -0.58
N ARG A 104 -0.63 -18.94 0.27
CA ARG A 104 -0.58 -20.02 1.25
C ARG A 104 -0.38 -21.34 0.52
N VAL A 105 0.73 -22.02 0.81
CA VAL A 105 0.86 -23.42 0.44
C VAL A 105 -0.15 -24.16 1.30
N ALA A 106 -1.17 -24.74 0.67
CA ALA A 106 -2.06 -25.65 1.38
C ALA A 106 -1.18 -26.72 2.02
N MET A 107 -1.16 -26.82 3.35
CA MET A 107 -0.52 -27.95 4.02
C MET A 107 -1.14 -29.20 3.41
N GLU A 108 -0.37 -29.93 2.60
CA GLU A 108 -0.77 -31.25 2.15
C GLU A 108 -1.07 -32.06 3.41
N LYS A 109 -2.35 -32.33 3.65
CA LYS A 109 -2.76 -33.34 4.61
C LYS A 109 -2.24 -34.66 4.05
N HIS A 110 -1.03 -35.05 4.42
CA HIS A 110 -0.60 -36.42 4.24
C HIS A 110 -1.53 -37.32 5.09
N PRO A 111 -2.13 -38.36 4.48
CA PRO A 111 -2.98 -39.31 5.18
C PRO A 111 -2.21 -40.15 6.21
#